data_AF-A0A4V1TNK3-F1
#
_entry.id   AF-A0A4V1TNK3-F1
#
_cell.length_a   1.000
_cell.length_b   1.000
_cell.length_c   1.000
_cell.angle_alpha   90.00
_cell.angle_beta   90.00
_cell.angle_gamma   90.00
#
_symmetry.space_group_name_H-M   'P 1'
#
loop_
_entity.id
_entity.type
_entity.pdbx_description
1 polymer ?
#
loop_
_entity_poly.entity_id
_entity_poly.type
_entity_poly.pdbx_seq_one_letter_code
_entity_poly.pdbx_strand_id
1 'polypeptide(L)'
;AAARLDSTNRLLRHKTTRREIYEAARTEYPAADADEVLLLNEKGEPCEGTITSIFLDDGSGMLKTPPVACGLLAGVLRTELICARRARVQRLTLADLKTGTLYMGNSLRGLIRAKLLMKD
;
A
#
# COMPACT_ATOMS: atom_id res chain seq x y z
N ALA A 1 -7.99 3.57 6.68
CA ALA A 1 -9.38 3.08 6.61
C ALA A 1 -9.72 2.18 7.79
N ALA A 2 -10.98 2.09 8.17
CA ALA A 2 -11.56 1.11 9.08
C ALA A 2 -11.73 -0.23 8.38
N ALA A 3 -12.06 -0.22 7.08
CA ALA A 3 -12.05 -1.43 6.25
C ALA A 3 -10.70 -2.18 6.34
N ARG A 4 -10.79 -3.52 6.36
CA ARG A 4 -9.64 -4.43 6.43
C ARG A 4 -9.67 -5.39 5.25
N LEU A 5 -8.55 -5.51 4.56
CA LEU A 5 -8.37 -6.52 3.50
C LEU A 5 -8.28 -7.91 4.13
N ASP A 6 -8.76 -8.92 3.39
CA ASP A 6 -8.62 -10.33 3.77
C ASP A 6 -7.40 -10.92 3.07
N SER A 7 -6.37 -11.26 3.83
CA SER A 7 -5.12 -11.82 3.30
C SER A 7 -5.30 -13.13 2.52
N THR A 8 -6.40 -13.85 2.74
CA THR A 8 -6.74 -15.09 2.05
C THR A 8 -7.49 -14.87 0.74
N ASN A 9 -8.02 -13.67 0.50
CA ASN A 9 -8.75 -13.34 -0.72
C ASN A 9 -7.80 -13.22 -1.91
N ARG A 10 -7.74 -14.30 -2.71
CA ARG A 10 -6.85 -14.38 -3.89
C ARG A 10 -7.21 -13.37 -4.99
N LEU A 11 -8.45 -12.88 -5.03
CA LEU A 11 -8.88 -11.92 -6.06
C LEU A 11 -8.15 -10.58 -5.92
N LEU A 12 -7.70 -10.21 -4.70
CA LEU A 12 -6.94 -8.98 -4.46
C LEU A 12 -5.64 -8.91 -5.28
N ARG A 13 -5.12 -10.06 -5.75
CA ARG A 13 -3.92 -10.14 -6.61
C ARG A 13 -4.18 -9.73 -8.06
N HIS A 14 -5.44 -9.53 -8.44
CA HIS A 14 -5.86 -9.19 -9.79
C HIS A 14 -6.55 -7.83 -9.81
N LYS A 15 -6.17 -6.98 -10.77
CA LYS A 15 -6.84 -5.69 -10.96
C LYS A 15 -8.16 -5.94 -11.67
N THR A 16 -9.26 -5.84 -10.94
CA THR A 16 -10.61 -6.04 -11.46
C THR A 16 -11.50 -4.82 -11.16
N THR A 17 -12.73 -4.87 -11.68
CA THR A 17 -13.78 -3.89 -11.36
C THR A 17 -14.45 -4.12 -10.00
N ARG A 18 -14.20 -5.25 -9.32
CA ARG A 18 -14.69 -5.52 -7.97
C ARG A 18 -13.86 -4.73 -6.95
N ARG A 19 -14.29 -3.50 -6.69
CA ARG A 19 -13.54 -2.48 -5.95
C ARG A 19 -14.24 -2.00 -4.69
N GLU A 20 -15.30 -2.67 -4.26
CA GLU A 20 -16.22 -2.24 -3.21
C GLU A 20 -15.47 -1.89 -1.91
N ILE A 21 -14.49 -2.71 -1.51
CA ILE A 21 -13.68 -2.46 -0.31
C ILE A 21 -12.76 -1.24 -0.44
N TYR A 22 -12.22 -0.99 -1.63
CA TYR A 22 -11.35 0.15 -1.89
C TYR A 22 -12.16 1.44 -2.02
N GLU A 23 -13.37 1.36 -2.57
CA GLU A 23 -14.31 2.48 -2.69
C GLU A 23 -14.88 2.87 -1.31
N ALA A 24 -15.22 1.89 -0.47
CA ALA A 24 -15.58 2.13 0.92
C ALA A 24 -14.44 2.83 1.67
N ALA A 25 -13.21 2.29 1.57
CA ALA A 25 -12.03 2.92 2.18
C ALA A 25 -11.78 4.36 1.67
N ARG A 26 -12.00 4.62 0.37
CA ARG A 26 -11.86 5.96 -0.21
C ARG A 26 -12.93 6.92 0.30
N THR A 27 -14.14 6.44 0.55
CA THR A 27 -15.27 7.26 1.02
C THR A 27 -15.12 7.68 2.48
N GLU A 28 -14.38 6.90 3.29
CA GLU A 28 -14.09 7.25 4.69
C GLU A 28 -13.28 8.55 4.85
N TYR A 29 -12.52 8.96 3.82
CA TYR A 29 -11.68 10.16 3.84
C TYR A 29 -11.89 11.00 2.58
N PRO A 30 -12.54 12.17 2.70
CA PRO A 30 -12.63 13.14 1.62
C PRO A 30 -11.25 13.52 1.07
N ALA A 31 -11.21 13.96 -0.19
CA ALA A 31 -9.96 14.38 -0.83
C ALA A 31 -9.27 15.58 -0.14
N ALA A 32 -10.02 16.35 0.66
CA ALA A 32 -9.46 17.41 1.49
C ALA A 32 -8.65 16.88 2.69
N ASP A 33 -8.92 15.65 3.13
CA ASP A 33 -8.30 15.03 4.30
C ASP A 33 -7.17 14.07 3.92
N ALA A 34 -7.31 13.35 2.79
CA ALA A 34 -6.32 12.40 2.31
C ALA A 34 -6.30 12.27 0.78
N ASP A 35 -5.11 12.39 0.19
CA ASP A 35 -4.89 12.15 -1.25
C ASP A 35 -5.05 10.67 -1.62
N GLU A 36 -4.63 9.78 -0.71
CA GLU A 36 -4.67 8.33 -0.81
C GLU A 36 -4.95 7.72 0.57
N VAL A 37 -5.63 6.57 0.59
CA VAL A 37 -6.04 5.90 1.83
C VAL A 37 -5.34 4.55 1.92
N LEU A 38 -4.55 4.35 2.98
CA LEU A 38 -3.92 3.08 3.31
C LEU A 38 -4.93 2.08 3.89
N LEU A 39 -4.90 0.85 3.37
CA LEU A 39 -5.63 -0.30 3.91
C LEU A 39 -4.65 -1.26 4.61
N LEU A 40 -5.11 -1.80 5.74
CA LEU A 40 -4.46 -2.88 6.47
C LEU A 40 -5.24 -4.18 6.24
N ASN A 41 -4.60 -5.33 6.45
CA ASN A 41 -5.30 -6.60 6.50
C ASN A 41 -5.87 -6.92 7.89
N GLU A 42 -6.54 -8.07 8.02
CA GLU A 42 -7.14 -8.55 9.27
C GLU A 42 -6.14 -8.73 10.43
N LYS A 43 -4.83 -8.77 10.14
CA LYS A 43 -3.74 -8.88 11.11
C LYS A 43 -3.12 -7.52 11.48
N GLY A 44 -3.64 -6.43 10.93
CA GLY A 44 -3.10 -5.09 11.11
C GLY A 44 -1.81 -4.82 10.32
N GLU A 45 -1.45 -5.68 9.36
CA GLU A 45 -0.29 -5.46 8.50
C GLU A 45 -0.65 -4.46 7.39
N PRO A 46 0.21 -3.49 7.05
CA PRO A 46 0.04 -2.65 5.89
C PRO A 46 0.02 -3.44 4.59
N CYS A 47 -0.95 -3.14 3.74
CA CYS A 47 -1.10 -3.77 2.43
C CYS A 47 -0.77 -2.79 1.30
N GLU A 48 -1.73 -1.92 0.97
CA GLU A 48 -1.70 -1.04 -0.18
C GLU A 48 -2.64 0.16 0.00
N GLY A 49 -2.54 1.14 -0.90
CA GLY A 49 -3.52 2.21 -1.03
C GLY A 49 -4.72 1.79 -1.89
N THR A 50 -5.71 2.66 -2.05
CA THR A 50 -6.91 2.38 -2.88
C THR A 50 -6.58 2.22 -4.36
N ILE A 51 -5.51 2.87 -4.83
CA ILE A 51 -5.04 2.82 -6.22
C ILE A 51 -3.51 2.71 -6.36
N THR A 52 -2.80 2.42 -5.26
CA THR A 52 -1.33 2.43 -5.21
C THR A 52 -0.76 1.28 -4.39
N SER A 53 0.43 0.81 -4.73
CA SER A 53 1.27 0.00 -3.83
C SER A 53 2.06 0.91 -2.88
N ILE A 54 2.45 0.39 -1.72
CA ILE A 54 3.32 1.12 -0.78
C ILE A 54 4.78 0.68 -0.87
N PHE A 55 5.68 1.63 -0.63
CA PHE A 55 7.12 1.41 -0.57
C PHE A 55 7.70 2.24 0.59
N LEU A 56 8.57 1.63 1.39
CA LEU A 56 9.22 2.27 2.52
C LEU A 56 10.73 2.28 2.31
N ASP A 57 11.35 3.45 2.43
CA ASP A 57 12.78 3.59 2.65
C ASP A 57 13.03 3.86 4.14
N ASP A 58 13.74 2.96 4.81
CA ASP A 58 14.12 3.08 6.22
C ASP A 58 15.49 3.75 6.40
N GLY A 59 16.04 4.36 5.34
CA GLY A 59 17.36 4.96 5.32
C GLY A 59 18.45 4.02 4.77
N SER A 60 18.11 2.77 4.46
CA SER A 60 19.06 1.83 3.84
C SER A 60 19.26 2.08 2.33
N GLY A 61 18.49 2.99 1.71
CA GLY A 61 18.52 3.24 0.26
C GLY A 61 17.87 2.13 -0.58
N MET A 62 17.18 1.17 0.05
CA MET A 62 16.47 0.07 -0.61
C MET A 62 15.00 0.11 -0.20
N LEU A 63 14.10 0.22 -1.19
CA LEU A 63 12.67 0.24 -0.93
C LEU A 63 12.19 -1.12 -0.43
N LYS A 64 11.28 -1.10 0.54
CA LYS A 64 10.61 -2.28 1.06
C LYS A 64 9.13 -2.19 0.75
N THR A 65 8.54 -3.27 0.26
CA THR A 65 7.11 -3.34 -0.05
C THR A 65 6.49 -4.61 0.53
N PRO A 66 5.24 -4.59 1.02
CA PRO A 66 4.63 -5.77 1.62
C PRO A 66 4.53 -6.96 0.65
N PRO A 67 4.57 -8.20 1.17
CA PRO A 67 4.32 -9.39 0.36
C PRO A 67 2.87 -9.42 -0.12
N VAL A 68 2.63 -10.00 -1.30
CA VAL A 68 1.26 -10.24 -1.82
C VAL A 68 0.41 -11.10 -0.87
N ALA A 69 1.07 -11.86 0.02
CA ALA A 69 0.43 -12.64 1.07
C ALA A 69 -0.20 -11.79 2.19
N CYS A 70 0.04 -10.48 2.23
CA CYS A 70 -0.73 -9.58 3.09
C CYS A 70 -2.15 -9.35 2.55
N GLY A 71 -2.45 -9.68 1.29
CA GLY A 71 -3.72 -9.39 0.64
C GLY A 71 -3.66 -8.06 -0.10
N LEU A 72 -2.92 -8.02 -1.21
CA LEU A 72 -2.74 -6.82 -2.03
C LEU A 72 -2.51 -7.18 -3.50
N LEU A 73 -2.61 -6.18 -4.38
CA LEU A 73 -2.38 -6.31 -5.80
C LEU A 73 -0.91 -6.53 -6.14
N ALA A 74 -0.64 -7.43 -7.10
CA ALA A 74 0.68 -7.55 -7.73
C ALA A 74 0.90 -6.41 -8.75
N GLY A 75 0.96 -5.17 -8.27
CA GLY A 75 1.02 -3.96 -9.10
C GLY A 75 2.22 -3.94 -10.07
N VAL A 76 2.04 -3.36 -11.26
CA VAL A 76 3.08 -3.31 -12.31
C VAL A 76 4.33 -2.56 -11.83
N LEU A 77 4.19 -1.33 -11.30
CA LEU A 77 5.32 -0.57 -10.74
C LEU A 77 6.04 -1.35 -9.63
N ARG A 78 5.28 -2.02 -8.75
CA ARG A 78 5.84 -2.86 -7.69
C ARG A 78 6.70 -3.97 -8.26
N THR A 79 6.19 -4.69 -9.25
CA THR A 79 6.91 -5.77 -9.93
C THR A 79 8.16 -5.25 -10.62
N GLU A 80 8.05 -4.14 -11.36
CA GLU A 80 9.17 -3.49 -12.05
C GLU A 80 10.30 -3.12 -11.08
N LEU A 81 9.98 -2.45 -9.96
CA LEU A 81 10.98 -2.06 -8.97
C LEU A 81 11.64 -3.26 -8.28
N ILE A 82 10.90 -4.35 -8.05
CA ILE A 82 11.47 -5.59 -7.50
C ILE A 82 12.41 -6.24 -8.51
N CYS A 83 11.99 -6.38 -9.77
CA CYS A 83 12.80 -6.97 -10.84
C CYS A 83 14.07 -6.15 -11.10
N ALA A 84 13.99 -4.83 -11.03
CA ALA A 84 15.12 -3.92 -11.15
C ALA A 84 16.02 -3.88 -9.90
N ARG A 85 15.73 -4.68 -8.86
CA ARG A 85 16.43 -4.69 -7.56
C ARG A 85 16.46 -3.32 -6.88
N ARG A 86 15.41 -2.52 -7.09
CA ARG A 86 15.20 -1.22 -6.44
C ARG A 86 14.22 -1.30 -5.27
N ALA A 87 13.46 -2.39 -5.19
CA ALA A 87 12.62 -2.74 -4.06
C ALA A 87 12.79 -4.21 -3.68
N ARG A 88 12.55 -4.55 -2.42
CA ARG A 88 12.48 -5.92 -1.91
C ARG A 88 11.20 -6.16 -1.14
N VAL A 89 10.76 -7.42 -1.12
CA VAL A 89 9.59 -7.82 -0.34
C VAL A 89 9.97 -7.90 1.14
N GLN A 90 9.22 -7.24 2.00
CA GLN A 90 9.37 -7.31 3.45
C GLN A 90 8.02 -7.02 4.10
N ARG A 91 7.64 -7.78 5.13
CA ARG A 91 6.50 -7.37 5.97
C ARG A 91 6.85 -6.06 6.67
N LEU A 92 5.91 -5.13 6.67
CA LEU A 92 6.04 -3.84 7.31
C LEU A 92 5.06 -3.78 8.49
N THR A 93 5.36 -2.94 9.46
CA THR A 93 4.48 -2.59 10.58
C THR A 93 4.06 -1.13 10.44
N LEU A 94 3.02 -0.73 11.17
CA LEU A 94 2.65 0.68 11.26
C LEU A 94 3.76 1.54 11.87
N ALA A 95 4.57 0.98 12.79
CA ALA A 95 5.70 1.68 13.37
C ALA A 95 6.75 2.00 12.30
N ASP A 96 7.05 1.05 11.42
CA ASP A 96 7.99 1.26 10.31
C ASP A 96 7.54 2.42 9.40
N LEU A 97 6.24 2.50 9.11
CA LEU A 97 5.67 3.56 8.28
C LEU A 97 5.73 4.95 8.94
N LYS A 98 5.79 5.03 10.28
CA LYS A 98 5.91 6.31 11.00
C LYS A 98 7.34 6.85 10.97
N THR A 99 8.33 5.97 10.93
CA THR A 99 9.75 6.36 11.05
C THR A 99 10.47 6.44 9.71
N GLY A 100 10.06 5.64 8.72
CA GLY A 100 10.68 5.64 7.38
C GLY A 100 10.09 6.67 6.43
N THR A 101 10.75 6.86 5.29
CA THR A 101 10.21 7.64 4.18
C THR A 101 9.24 6.77 3.38
N LEU A 102 7.95 7.07 3.51
CA LEU A 102 6.89 6.38 2.80
C LEU A 102 6.72 6.95 1.38
N TYR A 103 6.53 6.04 0.43
CA TYR A 103 6.04 6.32 -0.90
C TYR A 103 4.80 5.49 -1.19
N MET A 104 3.89 6.07 -1.96
CA MET A 104 2.76 5.36 -2.56
C MET A 104 2.85 5.54 -4.07
N GLY A 105 2.63 4.48 -4.84
CA GLY A 105 2.85 4.55 -6.28
C GLY A 105 2.13 3.52 -7.11
N ASN A 106 1.98 3.83 -8.39
CA ASN A 106 1.43 2.93 -9.40
C ASN A 106 2.09 3.19 -10.77
N SER A 107 1.79 2.33 -11.74
CA SER A 107 2.42 2.40 -13.08
C SER A 107 2.12 3.70 -13.84
N LEU A 108 1.03 4.40 -13.50
CA LEU A 108 0.64 5.63 -14.17
C LEU A 108 1.43 6.84 -13.63
N ARG A 109 1.70 6.87 -12.33
CA ARG A 109 2.23 8.05 -11.63
C ARG A 109 3.64 7.87 -11.08
N GLY A 110 4.20 6.66 -11.14
CA GLY A 110 5.48 6.36 -10.49
C GLY A 110 5.38 6.40 -8.97
N LEU A 111 6.51 6.65 -8.31
CA LEU A 111 6.59 6.82 -6.86
C LEU A 111 6.21 8.24 -6.46
N ILE A 112 5.27 8.37 -5.53
CA ILE A 112 4.86 9.64 -4.94
C ILE A 112 5.24 9.59 -3.46
N ARG A 113 6.03 10.56 -3.01
CA ARG A 113 6.37 10.66 -1.58
C ARG A 113 5.09 10.96 -0.79
N ALA A 114 4.85 10.18 0.25
CA ALA A 114 3.65 10.29 1.08
C ALA A 114 4.01 10.65 2.52
N LYS A 115 3.12 11.38 3.19
CA LYS A 115 3.19 11.64 4.63
C LYS A 115 2.04 10.90 5.29
N LEU A 116 2.36 10.05 6.26
CA LEU A 116 1.34 9.31 6.99
C LEU A 116 0.61 10.27 7.95
N LEU A 117 -0.71 10.33 7.83
CA LEU A 117 -1.60 11.02 8.76
C LEU A 117 -2.22 9.99 9.69
N MET A 118 -2.13 10.20 10.99
CA MET A 118 -2.86 9.43 11.99
C MET A 118 -4.17 10.17 12.27
N LYS A 119 -5.26 9.42 12.39
CA LYS A 119 -6.46 9.94 13.03
C LYS A 119 -6.31 9.67 14.52
N ASP A 120 -6.48 10.70 15.34
CA ASP A 120 -6.59 10.57 16.80
C ASP A 120 -7.83 9.77 17.20
#